data_AF-A0AAE9Z406-F1
#
_entry.id   AF-A0AAE9Z406-F1
#
_cell.length_a   1.000
_cell.length_b   1.000
_cell.length_c   1.000
_cell.angle_alpha   90.00
_cell.angle_beta   90.00
_cell.angle_gamma   90.00
#
_symmetry.space_group_name_H-M   'P 1'
#
loop_
_entity.id
_entity.type
_entity.pdbx_description
1 polymer ?
#
loop_
_entity_poly.entity_id
_entity_poly.type
_entity_poly.pdbx_seq_one_letter_code
_entity_poly.pdbx_strand_id
1 'polypeptide(L)'
;MKNQLLRISSLSNKTCRFILLLLSFFITSASAQTTEQAFRERQQLHNQIAANSPSTSAMPILAALDISNPALVDDLLGDYRTSDKADFTLIKLIRILNLSNEYDQQITDGIAVSGVPLWLESGEQDYIYWSENHMIMWLSSAWLLDEHHNRATDNLLKQRLVHFLELKNNYGFYEFLSPNYFPYTMSALLNLADFSRDETIKALATAAVKRLLTEVLWATNDLGVFFPAAGRSNTGKYLNAYTANHSKVIYVLTGLGREPDSASAGSAFISTTSVDMTSVIESWSAVENRTVANGHSITAPVNAALSRQDRVLFQWSFGGYFHPDTWSDTFWGIDDYYSLEEHQSFKDVATPLRILGKNLTPTFTRGSNLAGLNVDIYKNNSVVLSSLENHYGGYMGFQTWPWVATVEDIAVWSQSGEVKSFNNRGSQTTNTHLPKVLQQGNLLMAIYWPNSEINAGDLFGPLDTDVSLHWPTEAFDETQENGRWIIGRKNDSYIAVFRGCSGKINGEYGCEGNRGRQLWGAYVGNSSTHGNYQNFVNSINNASYYNSLDFHFSCFCYRYHVRITVDGNKIDHYWND
;
A
#
# COMPACT_ATOMS: atom_id res chain seq x y z
N MET A 1 -56.13 -49.80 -54.68
CA MET A 1 -56.59 -51.21 -54.63
C MET A 1 -55.58 -51.97 -53.76
N LYS A 2 -56.07 -52.58 -52.67
CA LYS A 2 -55.44 -53.59 -51.77
C LYS A 2 -54.26 -53.19 -50.85
N ASN A 3 -54.60 -53.23 -49.56
CA ASN A 3 -53.76 -53.41 -48.37
C ASN A 3 -52.71 -54.53 -48.50
N GLN A 4 -51.56 -54.34 -47.84
CA GLN A 4 -50.96 -55.39 -47.01
C GLN A 4 -50.20 -54.78 -45.81
N LEU A 5 -50.68 -55.13 -44.62
CA LEU A 5 -50.03 -54.98 -43.32
C LEU A 5 -48.83 -55.93 -43.24
N LEU A 6 -47.67 -55.45 -42.77
CA LEU A 6 -46.61 -56.30 -42.23
C LEU A 6 -45.90 -55.61 -41.04
N ARG A 7 -46.31 -56.06 -39.85
CA ARG A 7 -45.64 -56.17 -38.53
C ARG A 7 -44.38 -55.34 -38.28
N ILE A 8 -44.49 -54.39 -37.34
CA ILE A 8 -43.36 -53.84 -36.58
C ILE A 8 -42.94 -54.87 -35.53
N SER A 9 -41.76 -55.47 -35.72
CA SER A 9 -41.07 -56.24 -34.68
C SER A 9 -40.30 -55.30 -33.76
N SER A 10 -40.48 -55.50 -32.46
CA SER A 10 -39.83 -54.80 -31.35
C SER A 10 -38.31 -54.69 -31.50
N LEU A 11 -37.81 -53.47 -31.72
CA LEU A 11 -36.45 -53.12 -31.36
C LEU A 11 -36.37 -53.01 -29.84
N SER A 12 -35.54 -53.87 -29.25
CA SER A 12 -35.45 -54.07 -27.81
C SER A 12 -34.97 -52.81 -27.08
N ASN A 13 -35.52 -52.59 -25.88
CA ASN A 13 -35.10 -51.57 -24.91
C ASN A 13 -33.59 -51.61 -24.53
N LYS A 14 -32.82 -52.59 -25.01
CA LYS A 14 -31.37 -52.69 -24.74
C LYS A 14 -30.51 -51.86 -25.68
N THR A 15 -30.95 -51.57 -26.91
CA THR A 15 -30.15 -50.80 -27.88
C THR A 15 -30.27 -49.29 -27.67
N CYS A 16 -31.42 -48.81 -27.17
CA CYS A 16 -31.60 -47.41 -26.79
C CYS A 16 -30.86 -47.06 -25.48
N ARG A 17 -30.73 -48.03 -24.56
CA ARG A 17 -29.92 -47.88 -23.34
C ARG A 17 -28.42 -47.86 -23.62
N PHE A 18 -27.92 -48.56 -24.64
CA PHE A 18 -26.49 -48.55 -24.97
C PHE A 18 -26.02 -47.25 -25.62
N ILE A 19 -26.88 -46.59 -26.41
CA ILE A 19 -26.58 -45.28 -27.00
C ILE A 19 -26.72 -44.15 -25.95
N LEU A 20 -27.68 -44.24 -25.03
CA LEU A 20 -27.76 -43.32 -23.88
C LEU A 20 -26.64 -43.54 -22.83
N LEU A 21 -26.08 -44.74 -22.71
CA LEU A 21 -24.90 -45.03 -21.87
C LEU A 21 -23.57 -44.59 -22.50
N LEU A 22 -23.49 -44.54 -23.84
CA LEU A 22 -22.33 -43.96 -24.55
C LEU A 22 -22.40 -42.43 -24.64
N LEU A 23 -23.60 -41.83 -24.62
CA LEU A 23 -23.79 -40.37 -24.51
C LEU A 23 -23.71 -39.83 -23.08
N SER A 24 -23.72 -40.68 -22.05
CA SER A 24 -23.47 -40.30 -20.65
C SER A 24 -22.03 -40.56 -20.19
N PHE A 25 -21.16 -41.02 -21.10
CA PHE A 25 -19.71 -41.14 -20.88
C PHE A 25 -18.88 -40.04 -21.56
N PHE A 26 -19.52 -39.01 -22.11
CA PHE A 26 -18.91 -37.68 -22.22
C PHE A 26 -19.24 -36.88 -20.95
N ILE A 27 -18.91 -37.43 -19.79
CA ILE A 27 -18.58 -36.58 -18.65
C ILE A 27 -17.32 -35.87 -19.11
N THR A 28 -17.48 -34.62 -19.54
CA THR A 28 -16.37 -33.68 -19.64
C THR A 28 -15.62 -33.79 -18.32
N SER A 29 -14.46 -34.44 -18.36
CA SER A 29 -13.41 -34.20 -17.39
C SER A 29 -13.03 -32.74 -17.58
N ALA A 30 -13.79 -31.83 -16.98
CA ALA A 30 -13.36 -30.46 -16.77
C ALA A 30 -12.12 -30.61 -15.88
N SER A 31 -10.94 -30.59 -16.51
CA SER A 31 -9.69 -30.50 -15.78
C SER A 31 -9.81 -29.32 -14.83
N ALA A 32 -9.43 -29.50 -13.57
CA ALA A 32 -9.35 -28.39 -12.63
C ALA A 32 -8.51 -27.28 -13.29
N GLN A 33 -9.08 -26.09 -13.39
CA GLN A 33 -8.45 -24.93 -13.99
C GLN A 33 -7.15 -24.61 -13.23
N THR A 34 -6.04 -24.37 -13.96
CA THR A 34 -4.79 -23.97 -13.31
C THR A 34 -4.90 -22.53 -12.78
N THR A 35 -4.08 -22.18 -11.78
CA THR A 35 -3.99 -20.81 -11.25
C THR A 35 -3.74 -19.79 -12.36
N GLU A 36 -2.81 -20.11 -13.28
CA GLU A 36 -2.51 -19.27 -14.43
C GLU A 36 -3.74 -19.10 -15.32
N GLN A 37 -4.44 -20.18 -15.66
CA GLN A 37 -5.63 -20.11 -16.51
C GLN A 37 -6.72 -19.24 -15.87
N ALA A 38 -6.96 -19.40 -14.56
CA ALA A 38 -7.92 -18.57 -13.83
C ALA A 38 -7.55 -17.09 -13.83
N PHE A 39 -6.25 -16.78 -13.72
CA PHE A 39 -5.76 -15.41 -13.85
C PHE A 39 -5.98 -14.86 -15.26
N ARG A 40 -5.64 -15.61 -16.31
CA ARG A 40 -5.85 -15.19 -17.71
C ARG A 40 -7.32 -14.93 -18.04
N GLU A 41 -8.24 -15.76 -17.54
CA GLU A 41 -9.68 -15.55 -17.72
C GLU A 41 -10.16 -14.27 -17.02
N ARG A 42 -9.65 -13.96 -15.81
CA ARG A 42 -9.95 -12.68 -15.14
C ARG A 42 -9.40 -11.48 -15.91
N GLN A 43 -8.19 -11.58 -16.47
CA GLN A 43 -7.64 -10.54 -17.35
C GLN A 43 -8.59 -10.29 -18.54
N GLN A 44 -9.04 -11.36 -19.21
CA GLN A 44 -9.96 -11.25 -20.36
C GLN A 44 -11.29 -10.61 -19.98
N LEU A 45 -11.89 -11.02 -18.87
CA LEU A 45 -13.15 -10.46 -18.38
C LEU A 45 -13.01 -8.96 -18.06
N HIS A 46 -11.98 -8.59 -17.30
CA HIS A 46 -11.71 -7.19 -16.98
C HIS A 46 -11.45 -6.35 -18.24
N ASN A 47 -10.74 -6.93 -19.23
CA ASN A 47 -10.49 -6.27 -20.50
C ASN A 47 -11.79 -6.00 -21.29
N GLN A 48 -12.75 -6.93 -21.28
CA GLN A 48 -14.07 -6.72 -21.89
C GLN A 48 -14.86 -5.63 -21.18
N ILE A 49 -14.84 -5.59 -19.84
CA ILE A 49 -15.48 -4.53 -19.06
C ILE A 49 -14.89 -3.16 -19.40
N ALA A 50 -13.56 -3.06 -19.43
CA ALA A 50 -12.86 -1.82 -19.77
C ALA A 50 -13.12 -1.38 -21.23
N ALA A 51 -13.21 -2.32 -22.18
CA ALA A 51 -13.57 -2.02 -23.56
C ALA A 51 -14.99 -1.42 -23.69
N ASN A 52 -15.93 -1.89 -22.85
CA ASN A 52 -17.29 -1.37 -22.79
C ASN A 52 -17.43 -0.07 -21.96
N SER A 53 -16.38 0.33 -21.25
CA SER A 53 -16.32 1.59 -20.48
C SER A 53 -15.00 2.34 -20.73
N PRO A 54 -14.78 2.86 -21.97
CA PRO A 54 -13.56 3.57 -22.33
C PRO A 54 -13.26 4.75 -21.40
N SER A 55 -11.99 4.90 -21.03
CA SER A 55 -11.47 6.00 -20.22
C SER A 55 -9.95 6.07 -20.36
N THR A 56 -9.33 7.15 -19.90
CA THR A 56 -7.86 7.29 -19.87
C THR A 56 -7.19 6.18 -19.04
N SER A 57 -7.89 5.60 -18.06
CA SER A 57 -7.40 4.42 -17.32
C SER A 57 -7.57 3.11 -18.09
N ALA A 58 -8.57 3.01 -18.97
CA ALA A 58 -8.77 1.85 -19.84
C ALA A 58 -7.86 1.85 -21.07
N MET A 59 -7.26 2.99 -21.43
CA MET A 59 -6.52 3.14 -22.68
C MET A 59 -5.42 2.08 -22.94
N PRO A 60 -4.62 1.63 -21.94
CA PRO A 60 -3.69 0.51 -22.17
C PRO A 60 -4.38 -0.79 -22.57
N ILE A 61 -5.57 -1.08 -22.04
CA ILE A 61 -6.38 -2.24 -22.44
C ILE A 61 -6.90 -2.04 -23.86
N LEU A 62 -7.43 -0.85 -24.19
CA LEU A 62 -7.94 -0.57 -25.54
C LEU A 62 -6.83 -0.75 -26.59
N ALA A 63 -5.63 -0.26 -26.30
CA ALA A 63 -4.45 -0.46 -27.14
C ALA A 63 -4.10 -1.95 -27.32
N ALA A 64 -4.12 -2.75 -26.24
CA ALA A 64 -3.87 -4.19 -26.31
C ALA A 64 -4.95 -4.98 -27.07
N LEU A 65 -6.15 -4.41 -27.23
CA LEU A 65 -7.27 -5.02 -27.96
C LEU A 65 -7.42 -4.45 -29.39
N ASP A 66 -6.49 -3.61 -29.85
CA ASP A 66 -6.57 -2.90 -31.12
C ASP A 66 -7.87 -2.07 -31.29
N ILE A 67 -8.36 -1.48 -30.19
CA ILE A 67 -9.53 -0.59 -30.18
C ILE A 67 -9.05 0.86 -30.27
N SER A 68 -9.24 1.47 -31.44
CA SER A 68 -8.83 2.85 -31.73
C SER A 68 -9.56 3.89 -30.87
N ASN A 69 -8.82 4.73 -30.14
CA ASN A 69 -9.36 5.89 -29.42
C ASN A 69 -8.31 7.01 -29.22
N PRO A 70 -7.92 7.71 -30.30
CA PRO A 70 -6.90 8.77 -30.23
C PRO A 70 -7.28 9.95 -29.33
N ALA A 71 -8.57 10.22 -29.11
CA ALA A 71 -9.02 11.30 -28.23
C ALA A 71 -8.62 11.05 -26.76
N LEU A 72 -8.66 9.80 -26.29
CA LEU A 72 -8.19 9.47 -24.95
C LEU A 72 -6.67 9.58 -24.80
N VAL A 73 -5.92 9.39 -25.89
CA VAL A 73 -4.48 9.65 -25.91
C VAL A 73 -4.22 11.16 -25.86
N ASP A 74 -5.00 11.98 -26.56
CA ASP A 74 -4.93 13.45 -26.45
C ASP A 74 -5.24 13.93 -25.03
N ASP A 75 -6.23 13.34 -24.35
CA ASP A 75 -6.54 13.64 -22.95
C ASP A 75 -5.37 13.30 -22.02
N LEU A 76 -4.73 12.14 -22.22
CA LEU A 76 -3.52 11.75 -21.47
C LEU A 76 -2.37 12.71 -21.74
N LEU A 77 -2.14 13.12 -22.98
CA LEU A 77 -1.09 14.09 -23.32
C LEU A 77 -1.40 15.50 -22.80
N GLY A 78 -2.69 15.86 -22.69
CA GLY A 78 -3.16 17.05 -21.99
C GLY A 78 -2.76 17.01 -20.52
N ASP A 79 -3.12 15.93 -19.82
CA ASP A 79 -2.80 15.74 -18.40
C ASP A 79 -1.27 15.69 -18.16
N TYR A 80 -0.51 14.99 -19.00
CA TYR A 80 0.96 14.92 -18.93
C TYR A 80 1.61 16.31 -18.96
N ARG A 81 1.03 17.27 -19.69
CA ARG A 81 1.56 18.63 -19.83
C ARG A 81 1.25 19.54 -18.64
N THR A 82 0.21 19.26 -17.87
CA THR A 82 -0.33 20.21 -16.89
C THR A 82 -0.33 19.69 -15.45
N SER A 83 -0.20 18.38 -15.26
CA SER A 83 -0.28 17.73 -13.96
C SER A 83 1.05 17.84 -13.21
N ASP A 84 0.99 18.09 -11.90
CA ASP A 84 2.15 18.00 -10.98
C ASP A 84 2.64 16.55 -10.77
N LYS A 85 1.94 15.58 -11.36
CA LYS A 85 2.21 14.13 -11.34
C LYS A 85 2.28 13.58 -12.76
N ALA A 86 3.00 14.29 -13.63
CA ALA A 86 3.15 13.93 -15.04
C ALA A 86 3.59 12.47 -15.23
N ASP A 87 4.44 11.93 -14.35
CA ASP A 87 4.91 10.54 -14.38
C ASP A 87 3.81 9.47 -14.22
N PHE A 88 2.75 9.76 -13.45
CA PHE A 88 1.59 8.87 -13.31
C PHE A 88 0.86 8.67 -14.64
N THR A 89 0.99 9.65 -15.54
CA THR A 89 0.39 9.63 -16.88
C THR A 89 1.38 9.16 -17.92
N LEU A 90 2.65 9.56 -17.82
CA LEU A 90 3.74 9.07 -18.65
C LEU A 90 3.81 7.54 -18.63
N ILE A 91 3.69 6.91 -17.46
CA ILE A 91 3.79 5.45 -17.37
C ILE A 91 2.68 4.72 -18.15
N LYS A 92 1.50 5.34 -18.29
CA LYS A 92 0.40 4.83 -19.12
C LYS A 92 0.71 5.00 -20.60
N LEU A 93 1.20 6.18 -21.00
CA LEU A 93 1.60 6.48 -22.37
C LEU A 93 2.67 5.50 -22.85
N ILE A 94 3.69 5.24 -22.01
CA ILE A 94 4.73 4.24 -22.31
C ILE A 94 4.14 2.84 -22.46
N ARG A 95 3.15 2.46 -21.64
CA ARG A 95 2.49 1.15 -21.81
C ARG A 95 1.72 1.07 -23.13
N ILE A 96 0.99 2.12 -23.49
CA ILE A 96 0.24 2.19 -24.77
C ILE A 96 1.21 2.07 -25.95
N LEU A 97 2.30 2.82 -25.94
CA LEU A 97 3.36 2.81 -26.96
C LEU A 97 3.98 1.41 -27.19
N ASN A 98 4.03 0.57 -26.14
CA ASN A 98 4.57 -0.78 -26.25
C ASN A 98 3.52 -1.84 -26.57
N LEU A 99 2.22 -1.52 -26.45
CA LEU A 99 1.12 -2.43 -26.75
C LEU A 99 0.56 -2.25 -28.16
N SER A 100 0.67 -1.04 -28.74
CA SER A 100 0.18 -0.76 -30.09
C SER A 100 1.00 0.35 -30.75
N ASN A 101 1.34 0.15 -32.02
CA ASN A 101 2.05 1.13 -32.83
C ASN A 101 1.12 2.21 -33.43
N GLU A 102 -0.20 2.10 -33.22
CA GLU A 102 -1.19 3.05 -33.77
C GLU A 102 -0.93 4.49 -33.30
N TYR A 103 -0.47 4.63 -32.06
CA TYR A 103 -0.32 5.92 -31.38
C TYR A 103 1.12 6.41 -31.32
N ASP A 104 2.08 5.72 -31.97
CA ASP A 104 3.50 6.01 -31.85
C ASP A 104 3.79 7.49 -32.07
N GLN A 105 3.43 8.02 -33.24
CA GLN A 105 3.67 9.43 -33.58
C GLN A 105 2.97 10.38 -32.60
N GLN A 106 1.72 10.11 -32.24
CA GLN A 106 0.94 10.96 -31.34
C GLN A 106 1.59 11.05 -29.96
N ILE A 107 2.00 9.91 -29.40
CA ILE A 107 2.62 9.83 -28.08
C ILE A 107 4.05 10.41 -28.11
N THR A 108 4.88 10.04 -29.07
CA THR A 108 6.27 10.53 -29.14
C THR A 108 6.34 12.03 -29.37
N ASP A 109 5.51 12.57 -30.27
CA ASP A 109 5.44 14.01 -30.51
C ASP A 109 4.85 14.73 -29.31
N GLY A 110 3.80 14.18 -28.71
CA GLY A 110 3.15 14.76 -27.53
C GLY A 110 4.08 14.85 -26.33
N ILE A 111 4.90 13.82 -26.10
CA ILE A 111 5.94 13.83 -25.06
C ILE A 111 7.04 14.83 -25.39
N ALA A 112 7.51 14.89 -26.65
CA ALA A 112 8.57 15.81 -27.04
C ALA A 112 8.14 17.29 -26.93
N VAL A 113 6.90 17.60 -27.30
CA VAL A 113 6.34 18.97 -27.26
C VAL A 113 6.01 19.42 -25.83
N SER A 114 5.82 18.51 -24.87
CA SER A 114 5.50 18.89 -23.49
C SER A 114 6.65 19.64 -22.81
N GLY A 115 7.90 19.34 -23.19
CA GLY A 115 9.08 19.89 -22.54
C GLY A 115 9.28 19.41 -21.10
N VAL A 116 8.50 18.44 -20.63
CA VAL A 116 8.64 17.87 -19.28
C VAL A 116 9.92 17.04 -19.22
N PRO A 117 10.87 17.35 -18.33
CA PRO A 117 12.11 16.60 -18.23
C PRO A 117 11.85 15.18 -17.71
N LEU A 118 12.57 14.20 -18.26
CA LEU A 118 12.42 12.79 -17.87
C LEU A 118 13.22 12.40 -16.62
N TRP A 119 14.01 13.34 -16.10
CA TRP A 119 14.76 13.21 -14.86
C TRP A 119 15.03 14.59 -14.25
N LEU A 120 15.37 14.61 -12.97
CA LEU A 120 15.62 15.83 -12.22
C LEU A 120 16.71 16.71 -12.84
N GLU A 121 16.36 17.95 -13.15
CA GLU A 121 17.25 19.03 -13.58
C GLU A 121 17.45 20.06 -12.47
N SER A 122 18.47 20.92 -12.62
CA SER A 122 18.73 21.99 -11.66
C SER A 122 17.67 23.09 -11.78
N GLY A 123 17.18 23.62 -10.65
CA GLY A 123 16.13 24.62 -10.59
C GLY A 123 14.71 24.08 -10.76
N GLU A 124 14.51 22.76 -10.69
CA GLU A 124 13.19 22.12 -10.66
C GLU A 124 12.33 22.67 -9.49
N GLN A 125 11.06 22.98 -9.76
CA GLN A 125 10.15 23.60 -8.77
C GLN A 125 8.90 22.77 -8.49
N ASP A 126 8.53 21.90 -9.41
CA ASP A 126 7.20 21.30 -9.50
C ASP A 126 7.24 19.78 -9.29
N TYR A 127 8.07 19.05 -10.03
CA TYR A 127 8.00 17.59 -10.08
C TYR A 127 8.83 16.88 -8.99
N ILE A 128 8.25 15.83 -8.41
CA ILE A 128 8.93 14.95 -7.48
C ILE A 128 9.59 13.79 -8.25
N TYR A 129 10.92 13.64 -8.12
CA TYR A 129 11.68 12.55 -8.76
C TYR A 129 12.20 11.49 -7.78
N TRP A 130 12.08 11.75 -6.47
CA TRP A 130 12.86 11.02 -5.46
C TRP A 130 12.06 10.07 -4.60
N SER A 131 10.75 10.23 -4.40
CA SER A 131 10.00 9.20 -3.64
C SER A 131 10.03 7.89 -4.42
N GLU A 132 9.99 6.75 -3.73
CA GLU A 132 10.14 5.43 -4.35
C GLU A 132 9.25 5.20 -5.59
N ASN A 133 7.94 5.47 -5.51
CA ASN A 133 7.04 5.32 -6.67
C ASN A 133 7.42 6.25 -7.85
N HIS A 134 7.60 7.55 -7.58
CA HIS A 134 7.99 8.53 -8.59
C HIS A 134 9.31 8.14 -9.27
N MET A 135 10.32 7.76 -8.48
CA MET A 135 11.63 7.36 -8.96
C MET A 135 11.54 6.23 -9.99
N ILE A 136 10.81 5.15 -9.70
CA ILE A 136 10.69 4.04 -10.66
C ILE A 136 9.83 4.38 -11.86
N MET A 137 8.79 5.22 -11.71
CA MET A 137 7.97 5.67 -12.84
C MET A 137 8.79 6.50 -13.84
N TRP A 138 9.61 7.43 -13.36
CA TRP A 138 10.52 8.21 -14.21
C TRP A 138 11.60 7.33 -14.85
N LEU A 139 12.34 6.54 -14.04
CA LEU A 139 13.44 5.71 -14.55
C LEU A 139 12.97 4.67 -15.57
N SER A 140 11.83 4.01 -15.31
CA SER A 140 11.28 3.01 -16.25
C SER A 140 10.77 3.64 -17.54
N SER A 141 10.12 4.81 -17.45
CA SER A 141 9.60 5.52 -18.62
C SER A 141 10.73 6.02 -19.52
N ALA A 142 11.77 6.63 -18.93
CA ALA A 142 12.95 7.09 -19.66
C ALA A 142 13.65 5.91 -20.37
N TRP A 143 13.83 4.79 -19.66
CA TRP A 143 14.50 3.61 -20.22
C TRP A 143 13.77 3.03 -21.42
N LEU A 144 12.46 2.82 -21.30
CA LEU A 144 11.66 2.23 -22.37
C LEU A 144 11.49 3.18 -23.56
N LEU A 145 11.46 4.50 -23.33
CA LEU A 145 11.44 5.48 -24.41
C LEU A 145 12.76 5.48 -25.20
N ASP A 146 13.91 5.33 -24.51
CA ASP A 146 15.20 5.20 -25.18
C ASP A 146 15.30 3.90 -26.00
N GLU A 147 14.82 2.77 -25.46
CA GLU A 147 14.74 1.50 -26.20
C GLU A 147 13.80 1.61 -27.41
N HIS A 148 12.64 2.26 -27.26
CA HIS A 148 11.68 2.48 -28.36
C HIS A 148 12.32 3.28 -29.50
N HIS A 149 13.03 4.37 -29.18
CA HIS A 149 13.76 5.19 -30.17
C HIS A 149 15.06 4.55 -30.67
N ASN A 150 15.43 3.36 -30.19
CA ASN A 150 16.72 2.71 -30.48
C ASN A 150 17.92 3.62 -30.20
N ARG A 151 17.84 4.42 -29.12
CA ARG A 151 18.96 5.27 -28.68
C ARG A 151 20.08 4.41 -28.10
N ALA A 152 21.29 4.96 -28.12
CA ALA A 152 22.41 4.34 -27.43
C ALA A 152 22.12 4.27 -25.92
N THR A 153 22.50 3.17 -25.28
CA THR A 153 22.28 2.97 -23.85
C THR A 153 22.91 4.09 -23.02
N ASP A 154 22.09 4.79 -22.24
CA ASP A 154 22.55 5.67 -21.18
C ASP A 154 23.02 4.82 -19.99
N ASN A 155 24.34 4.79 -19.77
CA ASN A 155 24.96 4.03 -18.69
C ASN A 155 24.53 4.52 -17.29
N LEU A 156 24.27 5.82 -17.12
CA LEU A 156 23.88 6.38 -15.84
C LEU A 156 22.43 6.03 -15.52
N LEU A 157 21.53 6.13 -16.51
CA LEU A 157 20.16 5.66 -16.39
C LEU A 157 20.11 4.15 -16.05
N LYS A 158 20.90 3.34 -16.76
CA LYS A 158 21.03 1.90 -16.47
C LYS A 158 21.50 1.66 -15.04
N GLN A 159 22.54 2.36 -14.59
CA GLN A 159 23.08 2.22 -13.24
C GLN A 159 22.02 2.53 -12.17
N ARG A 160 21.28 3.63 -12.31
CA ARG A 160 20.19 4.00 -11.39
C ARG A 160 19.10 2.95 -11.35
N LEU A 161 18.66 2.48 -12.52
CA LEU A 161 17.57 1.52 -12.62
C LEU A 161 17.94 0.15 -12.06
N VAL A 162 19.12 -0.38 -12.42
CA VAL A 162 19.62 -1.65 -11.87
C VAL A 162 19.78 -1.55 -10.35
N HIS A 163 20.39 -0.46 -9.86
CA HIS A 163 20.55 -0.22 -8.43
C HIS A 163 19.20 -0.18 -7.70
N PHE A 164 18.20 0.53 -8.24
CA PHE A 164 16.85 0.55 -7.68
C PHE A 164 16.28 -0.86 -7.57
N LEU A 165 16.30 -1.63 -8.67
CA LEU A 165 15.69 -2.96 -8.70
C LEU A 165 16.40 -3.96 -7.78
N GLU A 166 17.73 -3.93 -7.72
CA GLU A 166 18.51 -4.75 -6.77
C GLU A 166 18.19 -4.37 -5.33
N LEU A 167 18.09 -3.08 -5.02
CA LEU A 167 17.72 -2.59 -3.69
C LEU A 167 16.33 -3.10 -3.29
N LYS A 168 15.34 -3.05 -4.19
CA LYS A 168 13.98 -3.56 -3.92
C LYS A 168 13.97 -5.08 -3.75
N ASN A 169 14.71 -5.81 -4.59
CA ASN A 169 14.80 -7.27 -4.49
C ASN A 169 15.49 -7.73 -3.20
N ASN A 170 16.50 -7.01 -2.73
CA ASN A 170 17.26 -7.38 -1.53
C ASN A 170 16.59 -6.91 -0.24
N TYR A 171 16.05 -5.70 -0.21
CA TYR A 171 15.60 -5.04 1.03
C TYR A 171 14.10 -4.73 1.07
N GLY A 172 13.39 -4.82 -0.05
CA GLY A 172 11.96 -4.49 -0.11
C GLY A 172 11.70 -3.03 -0.45
N PHE A 173 10.42 -2.68 -0.36
CA PHE A 173 9.90 -1.39 -0.76
C PHE A 173 9.83 -0.45 0.45
N TYR A 174 10.17 0.82 0.28
CA TYR A 174 10.06 1.83 1.34
C TYR A 174 8.63 2.34 1.46
N GLU A 175 7.89 2.43 0.37
CA GLU A 175 6.45 2.70 0.39
C GLU A 175 5.65 1.40 0.53
N PHE A 176 6.16 0.50 1.38
CA PHE A 176 5.64 -0.86 1.60
C PHE A 176 4.17 -0.85 1.98
N LEU A 177 3.47 -1.88 1.50
CA LEU A 177 2.05 -2.15 1.72
C LEU A 177 1.13 -0.94 1.45
N SER A 178 1.58 0.06 0.69
CA SER A 178 0.81 1.27 0.46
C SER A 178 -0.38 1.01 -0.49
N PRO A 179 -1.65 1.07 -0.03
CA PRO A 179 -2.81 0.97 -0.92
C PRO A 179 -2.93 2.18 -1.86
N ASN A 180 -2.14 3.23 -1.63
CA ASN A 180 -1.99 4.36 -2.55
C ASN A 180 -1.00 4.05 -3.67
N TYR A 181 0.21 3.63 -3.30
CA TYR A 181 1.38 3.73 -4.17
C TYR A 181 1.78 2.40 -4.80
N PHE A 182 1.49 1.25 -4.18
CA PHE A 182 1.85 -0.05 -4.78
C PHE A 182 1.30 -0.21 -6.20
N PRO A 183 0.07 0.24 -6.56
CA PRO A 183 -0.42 0.06 -7.92
C PRO A 183 0.42 0.81 -8.96
N TYR A 184 0.99 1.96 -8.61
CA TYR A 184 1.82 2.76 -9.50
C TYR A 184 3.24 2.21 -9.62
N THR A 185 3.85 1.84 -8.48
CA THR A 185 5.12 1.10 -8.46
C THR A 185 5.01 -0.20 -9.26
N MET A 186 3.93 -0.97 -9.08
CA MET A 186 3.64 -2.17 -9.86
C MET A 186 3.56 -1.86 -11.36
N SER A 187 2.82 -0.82 -11.76
CA SER A 187 2.69 -0.41 -13.16
C SER A 187 4.06 -0.15 -13.82
N ALA A 188 4.96 0.54 -13.12
CA ALA A 188 6.32 0.78 -13.61
C ALA A 188 7.15 -0.49 -13.76
N LEU A 189 7.10 -1.37 -12.75
CA LEU A 189 7.81 -2.65 -12.79
C LEU A 189 7.27 -3.59 -13.87
N LEU A 190 5.95 -3.63 -14.08
CA LEU A 190 5.32 -4.44 -15.13
C LEU A 190 5.72 -3.96 -16.52
N ASN A 191 5.81 -2.65 -16.75
CA ASN A 191 6.30 -2.14 -18.03
C ASN A 191 7.73 -2.64 -18.33
N LEU A 192 8.63 -2.60 -17.35
CA LEU A 192 9.99 -3.12 -17.53
C LEU A 192 10.01 -4.64 -17.72
N ALA A 193 9.23 -5.36 -16.92
CA ALA A 193 9.15 -6.82 -16.97
C ALA A 193 8.56 -7.34 -18.30
N ASP A 194 7.55 -6.65 -18.84
CA ASP A 194 6.93 -7.00 -20.12
C ASP A 194 7.84 -6.59 -21.30
N PHE A 195 8.34 -5.33 -21.31
CA PHE A 195 8.81 -4.70 -22.55
C PHE A 195 10.31 -4.46 -22.65
N SER A 196 11.07 -4.47 -21.55
CA SER A 196 12.49 -4.17 -21.63
C SER A 196 13.24 -5.19 -22.50
N ARG A 197 14.10 -4.70 -23.39
CA ARG A 197 15.00 -5.52 -24.22
C ARG A 197 16.28 -5.92 -23.50
N ASP A 198 16.63 -5.23 -22.41
CA ASP A 198 17.71 -5.62 -21.52
C ASP A 198 17.25 -6.73 -20.57
N GLU A 199 17.78 -7.94 -20.78
CA GLU A 199 17.41 -9.13 -20.00
C GLU A 199 17.71 -9.01 -18.50
N THR A 200 18.71 -8.21 -18.11
CA THR A 200 19.03 -8.01 -16.68
C THR A 200 17.95 -7.16 -16.01
N ILE A 201 17.55 -6.06 -16.65
CA ILE A 201 16.48 -5.18 -16.16
C ILE A 201 15.16 -5.92 -16.13
N LYS A 202 14.82 -6.65 -17.19
CA LYS A 202 13.61 -7.49 -17.26
C LYS A 202 13.54 -8.52 -16.13
N ALA A 203 14.63 -9.25 -15.87
CA ALA A 203 14.69 -10.24 -14.80
C ALA A 203 14.55 -9.61 -13.40
N LEU A 204 15.28 -8.51 -13.15
CA LEU A 204 15.22 -7.80 -11.88
C LEU A 204 13.84 -7.17 -11.62
N ALA A 205 13.21 -6.59 -12.64
CA ALA A 205 11.86 -6.03 -12.55
C ALA A 205 10.80 -7.11 -12.32
N THR A 206 10.94 -8.26 -12.99
CA THR A 206 10.06 -9.42 -12.78
C THR A 206 10.15 -9.94 -11.34
N ALA A 207 11.36 -10.04 -10.79
CA ALA A 207 11.54 -10.42 -9.38
C ALA A 207 10.92 -9.38 -8.43
N ALA A 208 11.14 -8.09 -8.72
CA ALA A 208 10.66 -7.00 -7.86
C ALA A 208 9.12 -6.91 -7.84
N VAL A 209 8.45 -7.05 -8.98
CA VAL A 209 6.97 -7.01 -9.02
C VAL A 209 6.36 -8.23 -8.35
N LYS A 210 6.96 -9.42 -8.50
CA LYS A 210 6.50 -10.63 -7.81
C LYS A 210 6.63 -10.48 -6.29
N ARG A 211 7.75 -9.92 -5.82
CA ARG A 211 7.94 -9.60 -4.40
C ARG A 211 6.88 -8.60 -3.92
N LEU A 212 6.72 -7.47 -4.61
CA LEU A 212 5.75 -6.42 -4.25
C LEU A 212 4.34 -6.99 -4.06
N LEU A 213 3.86 -7.77 -5.04
CA LEU A 213 2.52 -8.33 -5.00
C LEU A 213 2.37 -9.45 -3.96
N THR A 214 3.41 -10.25 -3.73
CA THR A 214 3.43 -11.25 -2.65
C THR A 214 3.26 -10.58 -1.28
N GLU A 215 3.96 -9.48 -1.04
CA GLU A 215 3.86 -8.70 0.20
C GLU A 215 2.45 -8.13 0.39
N VAL A 216 1.81 -7.62 -0.68
CA VAL A 216 0.41 -7.16 -0.65
C VAL A 216 -0.55 -8.29 -0.23
N LEU A 217 -0.33 -9.52 -0.71
CA LEU A 217 -1.21 -10.65 -0.41
C LEU A 217 -1.10 -11.15 1.04
N TRP A 218 0.01 -10.89 1.74
CA TRP A 218 0.12 -11.21 3.17
C TRP A 218 -0.93 -10.47 4.00
N ALA A 219 -1.23 -9.22 3.65
CA ALA A 219 -2.19 -8.38 4.37
C ALA A 219 -3.57 -8.26 3.66
N THR A 220 -3.81 -9.00 2.58
CA THR A 220 -5.12 -9.08 1.92
C THR A 220 -5.96 -10.20 2.56
N ASN A 221 -7.15 -9.89 3.06
CA ASN A 221 -8.06 -10.89 3.64
C ASN A 221 -8.75 -11.77 2.58
N ASP A 222 -9.52 -12.76 3.00
CA ASP A 222 -10.25 -13.69 2.11
C ASP A 222 -11.41 -13.05 1.34
N LEU A 223 -11.77 -11.81 1.69
CA LEU A 223 -12.69 -10.97 0.94
C LEU A 223 -11.99 -10.04 -0.06
N GLY A 224 -10.67 -10.12 -0.22
CA GLY A 224 -9.91 -9.25 -1.11
C GLY A 224 -9.75 -7.82 -0.60
N VAL A 225 -10.01 -7.58 0.68
CA VAL A 225 -9.85 -6.28 1.34
C VAL A 225 -8.41 -6.12 1.81
N PHE A 226 -7.81 -4.97 1.51
CA PHE A 226 -6.41 -4.65 1.78
C PHE A 226 -6.27 -3.31 2.50
N PHE A 227 -6.31 -3.37 3.83
CA PHE A 227 -6.19 -2.22 4.74
C PHE A 227 -5.05 -2.45 5.76
N PRO A 228 -3.78 -2.45 5.32
CA PRO A 228 -2.65 -2.76 6.17
C PRO A 228 -2.13 -1.54 6.94
N ALA A 229 -1.29 -1.76 7.95
CA ALA A 229 -0.26 -0.78 8.33
C ALA A 229 0.66 -0.54 7.13
N ALA A 230 1.04 0.72 6.89
CA ALA A 230 1.72 1.09 5.66
C ALA A 230 2.75 2.22 5.87
N GLY A 231 3.84 2.17 5.09
CA GLY A 231 4.87 3.21 5.12
C GLY A 231 4.34 4.57 4.69
N ARG A 232 3.51 4.58 3.63
CA ARG A 232 2.76 5.76 3.17
C ARG A 232 1.35 5.41 2.73
N SER A 233 0.35 6.23 3.06
CA SER A 233 -1.01 6.08 2.57
C SER A 233 -1.82 7.38 2.72
N ASN A 234 -3.10 7.37 2.36
CA ASN A 234 -4.06 8.42 2.65
C ASN A 234 -5.37 7.82 3.17
N THR A 235 -6.08 8.55 4.04
CA THR A 235 -7.32 8.11 4.68
C THR A 235 -8.32 7.49 3.70
N GLY A 236 -8.55 8.13 2.56
CA GLY A 236 -9.54 7.68 1.57
C GLY A 236 -9.30 6.26 1.04
N LYS A 237 -8.09 5.69 1.15
CA LYS A 237 -7.85 4.30 0.74
C LYS A 237 -8.33 3.27 1.75
N TYR A 238 -8.51 3.63 3.02
CA TYR A 238 -9.03 2.75 4.07
C TYR A 238 -10.56 2.80 4.19
N LEU A 239 -11.20 3.69 3.43
CA LEU A 239 -12.66 3.88 3.44
C LEU A 239 -13.36 3.21 2.25
N ASN A 240 -12.59 2.60 1.34
CA ASN A 240 -13.11 2.01 0.11
C ASN A 240 -12.49 0.64 -0.16
N ALA A 241 -13.18 -0.40 0.31
CA ALA A 241 -12.68 -1.78 0.26
C ALA A 241 -12.64 -2.38 -1.15
N TYR A 242 -13.48 -1.90 -2.09
CA TYR A 242 -13.77 -2.69 -3.29
C TYR A 242 -13.71 -1.93 -4.63
N THR A 243 -13.81 -0.60 -4.63
CA THR A 243 -13.82 0.17 -5.90
C THR A 243 -12.57 1.02 -6.10
N ALA A 244 -11.65 1.01 -5.13
CA ALA A 244 -10.39 1.71 -5.20
C ALA A 244 -9.40 1.05 -6.18
N ASN A 245 -8.36 1.80 -6.58
CA ASN A 245 -7.34 1.33 -7.51
C ASN A 245 -6.67 0.02 -7.06
N HIS A 246 -6.32 -0.09 -5.76
CA HIS A 246 -5.66 -1.28 -5.22
C HIS A 246 -6.58 -2.52 -5.21
N SER A 247 -7.85 -2.37 -4.85
CA SER A 247 -8.78 -3.51 -4.78
C SER A 247 -9.12 -4.05 -6.16
N LYS A 248 -9.18 -3.19 -7.19
CA LYS A 248 -9.29 -3.64 -8.59
C LYS A 248 -8.08 -4.45 -9.04
N VAL A 249 -6.86 -4.09 -8.63
CA VAL A 249 -5.65 -4.89 -8.91
C VAL A 249 -5.72 -6.25 -8.22
N ILE A 250 -6.10 -6.27 -6.94
CA ILE A 250 -6.21 -7.51 -6.15
C ILE A 250 -7.24 -8.46 -6.77
N TYR A 251 -8.40 -7.96 -7.21
CA TYR A 251 -9.39 -8.77 -7.90
C TYR A 251 -8.84 -9.38 -9.19
N VAL A 252 -8.24 -8.58 -10.08
CA VAL A 252 -7.72 -9.13 -11.34
C VAL A 252 -6.66 -10.20 -11.06
N LEU A 253 -5.76 -9.94 -10.11
CA LEU A 253 -4.71 -10.87 -9.72
C LEU A 253 -5.27 -12.18 -9.14
N THR A 254 -6.17 -12.10 -8.16
CA THR A 254 -6.53 -13.26 -7.31
C THR A 254 -7.96 -13.77 -7.48
N GLY A 255 -8.87 -12.93 -7.95
CA GLY A 255 -10.32 -13.17 -7.93
C GLY A 255 -10.99 -12.85 -6.59
N LEU A 256 -10.23 -12.45 -5.57
CA LEU A 256 -10.78 -12.00 -4.29
C LEU A 256 -11.33 -10.57 -4.41
N GLY A 257 -12.42 -10.28 -3.70
CA GLY A 257 -13.07 -8.97 -3.73
C GLY A 257 -14.21 -8.89 -4.72
N ARG A 258 -14.49 -7.66 -5.18
CA ARG A 258 -15.57 -7.39 -6.13
C ARG A 258 -15.01 -7.20 -7.52
N GLU A 259 -15.73 -7.72 -8.50
CA GLU A 259 -15.44 -7.51 -9.91
C GLU A 259 -15.44 -5.99 -10.22
N PRO A 260 -14.37 -5.47 -10.83
CA PRO A 260 -14.30 -4.09 -11.27
C PRO A 260 -15.36 -3.80 -12.33
N ASP A 261 -16.02 -2.65 -12.19
CA ASP A 261 -16.94 -2.09 -13.18
C ASP A 261 -16.23 -1.29 -14.29
N SER A 262 -14.93 -1.05 -14.15
CA SER A 262 -14.13 -0.18 -15.00
C SER A 262 -12.65 -0.33 -14.68
N ALA A 263 -11.78 0.06 -15.63
CA ALA A 263 -10.35 0.12 -15.41
C ALA A 263 -9.95 1.27 -14.47
N SER A 264 -8.97 1.00 -13.61
CA SER A 264 -8.17 1.97 -12.85
C SER A 264 -6.70 1.97 -13.30
N ALA A 265 -5.94 2.96 -12.81
CA ALA A 265 -4.54 3.19 -13.16
C ALA A 265 -3.61 1.97 -12.98
N GLY A 266 -3.87 1.08 -12.02
CA GLY A 266 -3.12 -0.17 -11.86
C GLY A 266 -3.77 -1.38 -12.55
N SER A 267 -5.12 -1.46 -12.55
CA SER A 267 -5.83 -2.64 -13.08
C SER A 267 -5.55 -2.89 -14.57
N ALA A 268 -5.36 -1.83 -15.37
CA ALA A 268 -5.06 -1.95 -16.79
C ALA A 268 -3.69 -2.61 -17.05
N PHE A 269 -2.73 -2.39 -16.15
CA PHE A 269 -1.39 -2.96 -16.26
C PHE A 269 -1.40 -4.44 -15.92
N ILE A 270 -2.00 -4.82 -14.78
CA ILE A 270 -2.11 -6.23 -14.40
C ILE A 270 -3.01 -7.02 -15.36
N SER A 271 -3.94 -6.38 -16.08
CA SER A 271 -4.81 -7.05 -17.06
C SER A 271 -4.19 -7.24 -18.45
N THR A 272 -3.08 -6.56 -18.73
CA THR A 272 -2.38 -6.63 -20.02
C THR A 272 -0.97 -7.18 -19.88
N THR A 273 -0.56 -7.63 -18.68
CA THR A 273 0.78 -8.18 -18.47
C THR A 273 0.89 -9.62 -18.92
N SER A 274 2.06 -9.95 -19.47
CA SER A 274 2.45 -11.30 -19.85
C SER A 274 3.12 -12.07 -18.71
N VAL A 275 3.58 -11.37 -17.66
CA VAL A 275 4.29 -11.97 -16.51
C VAL A 275 3.48 -13.11 -15.88
N ASP A 276 4.12 -14.25 -15.66
CA ASP A 276 3.53 -15.37 -14.93
C ASP A 276 3.39 -15.04 -13.44
N MET A 277 2.15 -14.90 -12.98
CA MET A 277 1.78 -14.56 -11.60
C MET A 277 1.43 -15.76 -10.73
N THR A 278 1.59 -16.99 -11.22
CA THR A 278 1.17 -18.22 -10.50
C THR A 278 1.72 -18.29 -9.09
N SER A 279 3.05 -18.12 -8.94
CA SER A 279 3.70 -18.18 -7.62
C SER A 279 3.26 -17.07 -6.67
N VAL A 280 2.84 -15.91 -7.21
CA VAL A 280 2.33 -14.78 -6.42
C VAL A 280 0.94 -15.13 -5.91
N ILE A 281 0.04 -15.55 -6.80
CA ILE A 281 -1.34 -15.89 -6.45
C ILE A 281 -1.39 -17.04 -5.43
N GLU A 282 -0.56 -18.06 -5.63
CA GLU A 282 -0.46 -19.22 -4.72
C GLU A 282 0.21 -18.89 -3.38
N SER A 283 0.84 -17.72 -3.26
CA SER A 283 1.40 -17.26 -1.98
C SER A 283 0.34 -16.78 -0.99
N TRP A 284 -0.89 -16.52 -1.45
CA TRP A 284 -1.96 -16.09 -0.58
C TRP A 284 -2.41 -17.23 0.35
N SER A 285 -2.51 -16.93 1.64
CA SER A 285 -3.05 -17.81 2.67
C SER A 285 -4.17 -17.11 3.44
N ALA A 286 -5.17 -17.89 3.88
CA ALA A 286 -6.23 -17.40 4.76
C ALA A 286 -5.73 -17.13 6.19
N VAL A 287 -4.59 -17.71 6.60
CA VAL A 287 -4.01 -17.51 7.94
C VAL A 287 -2.58 -17.04 7.81
N GLU A 288 -2.24 -15.97 8.54
CA GLU A 288 -0.88 -15.43 8.65
C GLU A 288 -0.57 -15.02 10.09
N ASN A 289 0.67 -15.20 10.51
CA ASN A 289 1.22 -14.61 11.72
C ASN A 289 2.73 -14.46 11.52
N ARG A 290 3.15 -13.28 11.07
CA ARG A 290 4.53 -13.04 10.65
C ARG A 290 5.00 -11.63 10.99
N THR A 291 6.30 -11.52 11.22
CA THR A 291 7.04 -10.25 11.32
C THR A 291 8.02 -10.20 10.16
N VAL A 292 8.00 -9.11 9.40
CA VAL A 292 8.85 -8.93 8.22
C VAL A 292 9.75 -7.72 8.44
N ALA A 293 11.05 -7.93 8.35
CA ALA A 293 12.00 -6.83 8.29
C ALA A 293 11.94 -6.19 6.89
N ASN A 294 11.65 -4.89 6.85
CA ASN A 294 11.53 -4.11 5.65
C ASN A 294 12.61 -3.01 5.58
N GLY A 295 13.25 -2.91 4.42
CA GLY A 295 14.34 -1.99 4.16
C GLY A 295 15.66 -2.41 4.81
N HIS A 296 16.46 -1.42 5.15
CA HIS A 296 17.77 -1.57 5.78
C HIS A 296 17.95 -0.47 6.82
N SER A 297 18.95 -0.59 7.69
CA SER A 297 19.32 0.53 8.57
C SER A 297 19.69 1.75 7.73
N ILE A 298 19.30 2.96 8.17
CA ILE A 298 19.59 4.22 7.47
C ILE A 298 21.09 4.48 7.27
N THR A 299 21.94 3.92 8.13
CA THR A 299 23.41 4.04 8.06
C THR A 299 24.05 2.93 7.23
N ALA A 300 23.28 1.96 6.72
CA ALA A 300 23.80 0.90 5.89
C ALA A 300 24.38 1.48 4.57
N PRO A 301 25.56 1.02 4.11
CA PRO A 301 26.21 1.57 2.93
C PRO A 301 25.59 1.06 1.61
N VAL A 302 24.27 0.85 1.57
CA VAL A 302 23.57 0.27 0.41
C VAL A 302 23.73 1.15 -0.84
N ASN A 303 23.85 2.47 -0.67
CA ASN A 303 23.99 3.43 -1.76
C ASN A 303 25.45 3.88 -1.97
N ALA A 304 26.44 3.17 -1.41
CA ALA A 304 27.84 3.61 -1.44
C ALA A 304 28.49 3.57 -2.83
N ALA A 305 27.97 2.75 -3.75
CA ALA A 305 28.45 2.66 -5.13
C ALA A 305 27.92 3.79 -6.04
N LEU A 306 26.94 4.56 -5.57
CA LEU A 306 26.35 5.66 -6.32
C LEU A 306 27.20 6.93 -6.22
N SER A 307 27.12 7.76 -7.26
CA SER A 307 27.59 9.14 -7.18
C SER A 307 26.86 9.88 -6.05
N ARG A 308 27.45 10.98 -5.53
CA ARG A 308 26.81 11.75 -4.46
C ARG A 308 25.42 12.27 -4.87
N GLN A 309 25.26 12.72 -6.11
CA GLN A 309 23.98 13.24 -6.60
C GLN A 309 22.88 12.16 -6.62
N ASP A 310 23.20 10.95 -7.05
CA ASP A 310 22.22 9.85 -7.06
C ASP A 310 21.98 9.34 -5.64
N ARG A 311 23.03 9.24 -4.81
CA ARG A 311 22.90 8.82 -3.42
C ARG A 311 21.89 9.67 -2.65
N VAL A 312 21.90 10.99 -2.85
CA VAL A 312 20.91 11.92 -2.25
C VAL A 312 19.48 11.52 -2.63
N LEU A 313 19.21 11.30 -3.92
CA LEU A 313 17.88 10.93 -4.39
C LEU A 313 17.44 9.57 -3.82
N PHE A 314 18.34 8.59 -3.75
CA PHE A 314 18.05 7.30 -3.13
C PHE A 314 17.85 7.41 -1.61
N GLN A 315 18.54 8.33 -0.92
CA GLN A 315 18.27 8.62 0.49
C GLN A 315 16.87 9.23 0.68
N TRP A 316 16.46 10.13 -0.20
CA TRP A 316 15.12 10.71 -0.20
C TRP A 316 14.02 9.69 -0.55
N SER A 317 14.34 8.64 -1.32
CA SER A 317 13.38 7.59 -1.68
C SER A 317 12.83 6.80 -0.49
N PHE A 318 13.62 6.64 0.57
CA PHE A 318 13.14 6.10 1.85
C PHE A 318 12.76 7.19 2.85
N GLY A 319 12.55 8.43 2.41
CA GLY A 319 12.14 9.53 3.27
C GLY A 319 13.25 10.07 4.18
N GLY A 320 14.52 9.84 3.83
CA GLY A 320 15.68 10.44 4.50
C GLY A 320 15.88 11.92 4.17
N TYR A 321 14.84 12.73 4.08
CA TYR A 321 14.93 14.15 3.67
C TYR A 321 15.79 14.95 4.63
N PHE A 322 15.39 15.12 5.88
CA PHE A 322 16.15 15.92 6.84
C PHE A 322 16.57 15.08 8.05
N HIS A 323 16.77 13.78 7.85
CA HIS A 323 17.27 12.89 8.88
C HIS A 323 18.70 13.29 9.27
N PRO A 324 19.10 13.25 10.56
CA PRO A 324 20.45 13.64 10.98
C PRO A 324 21.59 12.93 10.22
N ASP A 325 21.38 11.67 9.83
CA ASP A 325 22.36 10.85 9.11
C ASP A 325 22.46 11.18 7.60
N THR A 326 21.45 11.80 7.01
CA THR A 326 21.43 12.22 5.59
C THR A 326 21.52 13.74 5.43
N TRP A 327 21.48 14.49 6.53
CA TRP A 327 21.42 15.95 6.60
C TRP A 327 22.41 16.66 5.65
N SER A 328 23.69 16.27 5.69
CA SER A 328 24.73 16.91 4.88
C SER A 328 24.58 16.64 3.39
N ASP A 329 24.05 15.48 3.03
CA ASP A 329 23.78 15.11 1.65
C ASP A 329 22.54 15.85 1.14
N THR A 330 21.49 15.94 1.95
CA THR A 330 20.29 16.70 1.60
C THR A 330 20.57 18.17 1.34
N PHE A 331 21.21 18.88 2.26
CA PHE A 331 21.47 20.32 2.05
C PHE A 331 22.44 20.58 0.90
N TRP A 332 23.40 19.68 0.67
CA TRP A 332 24.23 19.76 -0.53
C TRP A 332 23.40 19.53 -1.82
N GLY A 333 22.46 18.59 -1.80
CA GLY A 333 21.56 18.34 -2.92
C GLY A 333 20.66 19.54 -3.22
N ILE A 334 20.05 20.12 -2.18
CA ILE A 334 19.15 21.28 -2.29
C ILE A 334 19.92 22.53 -2.71
N ASP A 335 20.97 22.92 -1.97
CA ASP A 335 21.59 24.24 -2.12
C ASP A 335 22.70 24.26 -3.20
N ASP A 336 23.55 23.23 -3.23
CA ASP A 336 24.81 23.29 -3.96
C ASP A 336 24.76 22.59 -5.33
N TYR A 337 23.88 21.60 -5.50
CA TYR A 337 23.85 20.75 -6.70
C TYR A 337 22.62 20.96 -7.57
N TYR A 338 21.41 20.73 -7.03
CA TYR A 338 20.17 20.83 -7.80
C TYR A 338 19.51 22.21 -7.70
N SER A 339 19.87 23.07 -6.74
CA SER A 339 19.23 24.39 -6.54
C SER A 339 17.71 24.28 -6.40
N LEU A 340 17.28 23.53 -5.37
CA LEU A 340 15.87 23.18 -5.11
C LEU A 340 15.27 24.01 -3.96
N GLU A 341 15.86 25.15 -3.61
CA GLU A 341 15.38 26.01 -2.52
C GLU A 341 13.95 26.50 -2.78
N GLU A 342 13.57 26.71 -4.04
CA GLU A 342 12.23 27.14 -4.44
C GLU A 342 11.28 25.97 -4.74
N HIS A 343 11.76 24.73 -4.68
CA HIS A 343 10.94 23.56 -4.93
C HIS A 343 9.83 23.45 -3.88
N GLN A 344 8.62 23.10 -4.31
CA GLN A 344 7.44 23.07 -3.44
C GLN A 344 7.59 22.20 -2.18
N SER A 345 8.41 21.15 -2.24
CA SER A 345 8.71 20.27 -1.10
C SER A 345 9.69 20.85 -0.08
N PHE A 346 10.47 21.88 -0.44
CA PHE A 346 11.59 22.35 0.37
C PHE A 346 11.48 23.83 0.77
N LYS A 347 10.84 24.68 -0.06
CA LYS A 347 10.79 26.14 0.14
C LYS A 347 10.36 26.61 1.51
N ASP A 348 9.38 25.94 2.12
CA ASP A 348 8.82 26.34 3.42
C ASP A 348 9.46 25.60 4.62
N VAL A 349 10.34 24.62 4.38
CA VAL A 349 10.86 23.73 5.42
C VAL A 349 12.39 23.71 5.52
N ALA A 350 13.12 23.81 4.41
CA ALA A 350 14.57 23.66 4.38
C ALA A 350 15.28 24.75 5.18
N THR A 351 14.91 26.02 4.97
CA THR A 351 15.52 27.16 5.67
C THR A 351 15.28 27.13 7.19
N PRO A 352 14.03 26.97 7.70
CA PRO A 352 13.79 26.82 9.14
C PRO A 352 14.58 25.67 9.77
N LEU A 353 14.61 24.50 9.11
CA LEU A 353 15.37 23.35 9.58
C LEU A 353 16.86 23.65 9.65
N ARG A 354 17.43 24.29 8.62
CA ARG A 354 18.85 24.65 8.58
C ARG A 354 19.26 25.56 9.75
N ILE A 355 18.41 26.55 10.07
CA ILE A 355 18.65 27.51 11.15
C ILE A 355 18.66 26.81 12.52
N LEU A 356 17.71 25.92 12.79
CA LEU A 356 17.65 25.14 14.03
C LEU A 356 18.82 24.15 14.14
N GLY A 357 19.23 23.58 13.00
CA GLY A 357 20.33 22.64 12.90
C GLY A 357 19.97 21.21 13.29
N LYS A 358 20.78 20.27 12.80
CA LYS A 358 20.53 18.81 12.84
C LYS A 358 20.31 18.19 14.23
N ASN A 359 20.68 18.89 15.31
CA ASN A 359 20.57 18.38 16.67
C ASN A 359 19.24 18.75 17.36
N LEU A 360 18.52 19.75 16.85
CA LEU A 360 17.28 20.26 17.45
C LEU A 360 16.03 19.87 16.64
N THR A 361 16.21 19.41 15.41
CA THR A 361 15.15 18.99 14.50
C THR A 361 14.79 17.50 14.47
N PRO A 362 15.50 16.53 15.12
CA PRO A 362 15.19 15.10 14.95
C PRO A 362 13.73 14.73 15.21
N THR A 363 13.08 15.32 16.23
CA THR A 363 11.66 15.10 16.56
C THR A 363 10.73 15.32 15.36
N PHE A 364 11.10 16.23 14.46
CA PHE A 364 10.31 16.65 13.31
C PHE A 364 10.71 15.96 12.01
N THR A 365 11.89 15.37 11.94
CA THR A 365 12.45 14.86 10.68
C THR A 365 12.69 13.35 10.65
N ARG A 366 12.82 12.70 11.81
CA ARG A 366 13.14 11.26 11.82
C ARG A 366 11.96 10.38 11.40
N GLY A 367 10.74 10.76 11.77
CA GLY A 367 9.55 9.97 11.44
C GLY A 367 9.14 9.99 9.97
N SER A 368 9.91 10.64 9.09
CA SER A 368 9.76 10.48 7.64
C SER A 368 10.53 9.28 7.08
N ASN A 369 11.51 8.73 7.83
CA ASN A 369 12.30 7.59 7.37
C ASN A 369 11.42 6.33 7.26
N LEU A 370 11.54 5.60 6.15
CA LEU A 370 10.78 4.39 5.83
C LEU A 370 11.68 3.15 5.71
N ALA A 371 12.97 3.28 6.01
CA ALA A 371 13.93 2.18 5.98
C ALA A 371 14.20 1.61 7.38
N GLY A 372 14.31 0.28 7.46
CA GLY A 372 14.77 -0.42 8.66
C GLY A 372 13.65 -0.64 9.68
N LEU A 373 12.50 -1.12 9.21
CA LEU A 373 11.26 -1.23 9.97
C LEU A 373 10.78 -2.67 10.00
N ASN A 374 10.19 -3.11 11.11
CA ASN A 374 9.49 -4.38 11.14
C ASN A 374 7.99 -4.15 10.93
N VAL A 375 7.39 -4.99 10.08
CA VAL A 375 5.95 -5.02 9.84
C VAL A 375 5.41 -6.32 10.40
N ASP A 376 4.50 -6.21 11.35
CA ASP A 376 3.76 -7.33 11.91
C ASP A 376 2.44 -7.51 11.17
N ILE A 377 2.10 -8.76 10.83
CA ILE A 377 0.85 -9.12 10.17
C ILE A 377 0.31 -10.38 10.85
N TYR A 378 -0.88 -10.24 11.40
CA TYR A 378 -1.75 -11.34 11.79
C TYR A 378 -2.96 -11.34 10.86
N LYS A 379 -3.29 -12.49 10.27
CA LYS A 379 -4.47 -12.69 9.44
C LYS A 379 -5.15 -13.98 9.82
N ASN A 380 -6.47 -13.95 9.87
CA ASN A 380 -7.30 -15.14 9.95
C ASN A 380 -8.61 -14.85 9.20
N ASN A 381 -8.71 -15.41 8.00
CA ASN A 381 -9.82 -15.22 7.06
C ASN A 381 -10.06 -13.72 6.83
N SER A 382 -11.26 -13.24 7.18
CA SER A 382 -11.76 -11.88 7.03
C SER A 382 -11.14 -10.84 7.97
N VAL A 383 -10.29 -11.29 8.91
CA VAL A 383 -9.67 -10.45 9.93
C VAL A 383 -8.17 -10.29 9.68
N VAL A 384 -7.69 -9.05 9.68
CA VAL A 384 -6.26 -8.71 9.60
C VAL A 384 -5.91 -7.71 10.69
N LEU A 385 -4.84 -7.93 11.45
CA LEU A 385 -4.24 -6.95 12.34
C LEU A 385 -2.79 -6.76 11.92
N SER A 386 -2.41 -5.52 11.61
CA SER A 386 -1.06 -5.21 11.19
C SER A 386 -0.52 -3.95 11.82
N SER A 387 0.80 -3.89 12.02
CA SER A 387 1.48 -2.77 12.65
C SER A 387 2.93 -2.59 12.23
N LEU A 388 3.45 -1.39 12.49
CA LEU A 388 4.87 -1.04 12.39
C LEU A 388 5.48 -1.07 13.79
N GLU A 389 6.42 -1.99 14.03
CA GLU A 389 7.01 -2.18 15.36
C GLU A 389 7.79 -0.92 15.81
N ASN A 390 7.29 -0.24 16.85
CA ASN A 390 7.88 0.93 17.49
C ASN A 390 8.56 1.95 16.54
N HIS A 391 7.92 2.22 15.39
CA HIS A 391 8.47 3.11 14.39
C HIS A 391 8.42 4.58 14.82
N TYR A 392 9.57 5.13 15.24
CA TYR A 392 9.74 6.52 15.69
C TYR A 392 8.62 7.03 16.61
N GLY A 393 8.15 6.21 17.56
CA GLY A 393 7.10 6.62 18.48
C GLY A 393 7.48 7.90 19.25
N GLY A 394 6.60 8.90 19.22
CA GLY A 394 6.78 10.23 19.77
C GLY A 394 7.24 11.31 18.79
N TYR A 395 7.71 10.91 17.59
CA TYR A 395 8.16 11.81 16.53
C TYR A 395 7.02 12.12 15.55
N MET A 396 7.12 13.24 14.83
CA MET A 396 6.17 13.59 13.76
C MET A 396 6.14 12.52 12.64
N GLY A 397 4.94 12.18 12.16
CA GLY A 397 4.74 11.17 11.11
C GLY A 397 4.21 11.75 9.80
N PHE A 398 4.76 11.27 8.67
CA PHE A 398 4.46 11.77 7.33
C PHE A 398 3.79 10.69 6.48
N GLN A 399 2.47 10.77 6.35
CA GLN A 399 1.65 9.79 5.63
C GLN A 399 1.76 8.33 6.09
N THR A 400 2.37 8.06 7.24
CA THR A 400 2.54 6.69 7.76
C THR A 400 1.30 6.20 8.51
N TRP A 401 0.95 4.93 8.31
CA TRP A 401 -0.12 4.21 9.02
C TRP A 401 0.51 3.21 9.99
N PRO A 402 0.63 3.56 11.28
CA PRO A 402 1.40 2.76 12.25
C PRO A 402 0.73 1.43 12.59
N TRP A 403 -0.60 1.37 12.54
CA TRP A 403 -1.35 0.14 12.75
C TRP A 403 -2.75 0.25 12.15
N VAL A 404 -3.30 -0.89 11.73
CA VAL A 404 -4.69 -1.02 11.28
C VAL A 404 -5.22 -2.40 11.65
N ALA A 405 -6.44 -2.44 12.17
CA ALA A 405 -7.25 -3.64 12.30
C ALA A 405 -8.33 -3.64 11.21
N THR A 406 -8.39 -4.71 10.42
CA THR A 406 -9.40 -4.97 9.40
C THR A 406 -10.32 -6.06 9.87
N VAL A 407 -11.62 -5.80 9.85
CA VAL A 407 -12.68 -6.77 10.15
C VAL A 407 -13.65 -6.74 8.98
N GLU A 408 -13.71 -7.82 8.20
CA GLU A 408 -14.47 -7.88 6.95
C GLU A 408 -13.97 -6.80 5.97
N ASP A 409 -14.77 -5.75 5.75
CA ASP A 409 -14.50 -4.59 4.91
C ASP A 409 -14.36 -3.28 5.72
N ILE A 410 -14.16 -3.37 7.04
CA ILE A 410 -14.00 -2.23 7.94
C ILE A 410 -12.54 -2.10 8.36
N ALA A 411 -11.95 -0.92 8.14
CA ALA A 411 -10.68 -0.53 8.76
C ALA A 411 -10.91 0.24 10.06
N VAL A 412 -10.17 -0.12 11.10
CA VAL A 412 -10.14 0.54 12.41
C VAL A 412 -8.70 0.87 12.77
N TRP A 413 -8.44 2.14 13.10
CA TRP A 413 -7.12 2.62 13.52
C TRP A 413 -7.26 3.88 14.36
N SER A 414 -6.23 4.21 15.16
CA SER A 414 -6.13 5.50 15.84
C SER A 414 -5.12 6.41 15.15
N GLN A 415 -5.30 7.71 15.31
CA GLN A 415 -4.50 8.73 14.66
C GLN A 415 -4.40 9.98 15.53
N SER A 416 -3.20 10.57 15.61
CA SER A 416 -2.95 11.77 16.40
C SER A 416 -3.19 13.07 15.62
N GLY A 417 -3.47 14.15 16.34
CA GLY A 417 -3.68 15.49 15.81
C GLY A 417 -5.14 15.92 15.79
N GLU A 418 -5.36 17.18 15.42
CA GLU A 418 -6.64 17.88 15.50
C GLU A 418 -7.82 17.05 14.94
N VAL A 419 -8.86 16.88 15.76
CA VAL A 419 -10.03 16.05 15.45
C VAL A 419 -11.18 16.93 14.96
N LYS A 420 -11.13 17.45 13.72
CA LYS A 420 -12.29 18.19 13.14
C LYS A 420 -13.44 17.27 12.78
N SER A 421 -13.11 16.30 11.95
CA SER A 421 -13.90 15.10 11.63
C SER A 421 -12.93 14.10 11.04
N PHE A 422 -13.28 12.81 11.04
CA PHE A 422 -12.34 11.81 10.55
C PHE A 422 -11.96 12.01 9.06
N ASN A 423 -12.90 12.53 8.26
CA ASN A 423 -12.72 12.79 6.83
C ASN A 423 -12.01 14.13 6.52
N ASN A 424 -11.78 14.98 7.52
CA ASN A 424 -11.23 16.34 7.34
C ASN A 424 -9.85 16.49 8.01
N ARG A 425 -9.02 15.44 7.91
CA ARG A 425 -7.62 15.46 8.35
C ARG A 425 -6.71 15.78 7.15
N GLY A 426 -5.72 16.64 7.35
CA GLY A 426 -4.78 17.07 6.30
C GLY A 426 -3.96 15.90 5.72
N SER A 427 -3.52 16.04 4.47
CA SER A 427 -2.83 14.98 3.71
C SER A 427 -1.30 14.97 3.87
N GLN A 428 -0.69 16.08 4.30
CA GLN A 428 0.78 16.23 4.40
C GLN A 428 1.35 15.54 5.65
N THR A 429 0.72 15.77 6.81
CA THR A 429 1.04 15.12 8.09
C THR A 429 -0.18 14.37 8.58
N THR A 430 -0.12 13.04 8.54
CA THR A 430 -1.23 12.19 9.02
C THR A 430 -1.19 12.05 10.53
N ASN A 431 -0.01 12.05 11.15
CA ASN A 431 0.15 11.98 12.60
C ASN A 431 1.02 13.14 13.08
N THR A 432 0.50 13.97 13.98
CA THR A 432 1.32 14.96 14.70
C THR A 432 2.44 14.31 15.50
N HIS A 433 2.22 13.08 15.97
CA HIS A 433 3.23 12.23 16.57
C HIS A 433 2.85 10.74 16.42
N LEU A 434 3.82 9.90 16.07
CA LEU A 434 3.63 8.47 15.88
C LEU A 434 3.48 7.75 17.23
N PRO A 435 2.70 6.67 17.31
CA PRO A 435 2.64 5.82 18.49
C PRO A 435 3.85 4.88 18.58
N LYS A 436 4.22 4.51 19.81
CA LYS A 436 5.02 3.32 20.10
C LYS A 436 4.09 2.10 20.01
N VAL A 437 4.33 1.20 19.06
CA VAL A 437 3.43 0.06 18.77
C VAL A 437 4.12 -1.26 19.03
N LEU A 438 3.39 -2.18 19.64
CA LEU A 438 3.76 -3.59 19.80
C LEU A 438 2.58 -4.46 19.41
N GLN A 439 2.84 -5.54 18.67
CA GLN A 439 1.84 -6.53 18.32
C GLN A 439 2.33 -7.93 18.72
N GLN A 440 1.41 -8.75 19.22
CA GLN A 440 1.64 -10.16 19.47
C GLN A 440 0.42 -10.94 18.96
N GLY A 441 0.58 -11.56 17.79
CA GLY A 441 -0.53 -12.25 17.12
C GLY A 441 -1.70 -11.30 16.90
N ASN A 442 -2.84 -11.62 17.49
CA ASN A 442 -4.09 -10.88 17.36
C ASN A 442 -4.31 -9.79 18.43
N LEU A 443 -3.30 -9.49 19.26
CA LEU A 443 -3.31 -8.41 20.25
C LEU A 443 -2.30 -7.33 19.87
N LEU A 444 -2.72 -6.07 19.91
CA LEU A 444 -1.89 -4.90 19.67
C LEU A 444 -2.01 -3.89 20.80
N MET A 445 -0.91 -3.21 21.08
CA MET A 445 -0.81 -2.06 21.96
C MET A 445 -0.20 -0.89 21.18
N ALA A 446 -0.84 0.27 21.22
CA ALA A 446 -0.36 1.51 20.65
C ALA A 446 -0.34 2.62 21.71
N ILE A 447 0.81 3.26 21.91
CA ILE A 447 0.99 4.30 22.92
C ILE A 447 1.41 5.58 22.22
N TYR A 448 0.53 6.56 22.27
CA TYR A 448 0.86 7.91 21.86
C TYR A 448 1.55 8.58 23.04
N TRP A 449 2.80 8.98 22.84
CA TRP A 449 3.63 9.69 23.81
C TRP A 449 4.52 10.65 23.02
N PRO A 450 4.08 11.90 22.75
CA PRO A 450 4.82 12.85 21.96
C PRO A 450 6.09 13.28 22.69
N ASN A 451 7.16 13.49 21.92
CA ASN A 451 8.36 14.14 22.44
C ASN A 451 8.00 15.57 22.91
N SER A 452 8.78 16.11 23.85
CA SER A 452 8.50 17.43 24.43
C SER A 452 8.45 18.57 23.41
N GLU A 453 9.23 18.49 22.33
CA GLU A 453 9.27 19.54 21.28
C GLU A 453 7.95 19.64 20.49
N ILE A 454 7.20 18.53 20.38
CA ILE A 454 5.86 18.52 19.76
C ILE A 454 4.90 19.39 20.60
N ASN A 455 4.97 19.27 21.94
CA ASN A 455 4.14 20.03 22.86
C ASN A 455 4.58 21.49 23.01
N ALA A 456 5.88 21.75 22.93
CA ALA A 456 6.45 23.09 23.03
C ALA A 456 6.12 23.95 21.79
N GLY A 457 5.91 23.30 20.64
CA GLY A 457 5.52 23.96 19.40
C GLY A 457 6.66 24.65 18.67
N ASP A 458 7.89 24.18 18.85
CA ASP A 458 9.11 24.91 18.50
C ASP A 458 9.25 25.23 17.00
N LEU A 459 9.02 24.25 16.10
CA LEU A 459 9.23 24.42 14.66
C LEU A 459 7.94 24.76 13.89
N PHE A 460 6.80 24.18 14.27
CA PHE A 460 5.54 24.27 13.52
C PHE A 460 4.42 25.00 14.29
N GLY A 461 4.74 25.62 15.43
CA GLY A 461 3.74 26.04 16.40
C GLY A 461 3.24 24.86 17.25
N PRO A 462 2.45 25.11 18.31
CA PRO A 462 1.92 24.04 19.16
C PRO A 462 1.07 23.10 18.32
N LEU A 463 1.50 21.84 18.23
CA LEU A 463 0.79 20.82 17.50
C LEU A 463 -0.25 20.16 18.40
N ASP A 464 -1.42 19.91 17.83
CA ASP A 464 -2.47 19.18 18.53
C ASP A 464 -2.02 17.74 18.82
N THR A 465 -2.21 17.29 20.06
CA THR A 465 -1.81 15.96 20.54
C THR A 465 -2.98 15.08 20.93
N ASP A 466 -4.19 15.48 20.57
CA ASP A 466 -5.37 14.63 20.66
C ASP A 466 -5.17 13.37 19.81
N VAL A 467 -5.83 12.28 20.21
CA VAL A 467 -5.85 11.05 19.43
C VAL A 467 -7.30 10.60 19.29
N SER A 468 -7.71 10.32 18.06
CA SER A 468 -9.04 9.78 17.77
C SER A 468 -8.95 8.42 17.11
N LEU A 469 -9.99 7.62 17.32
CA LEU A 469 -10.20 6.33 16.68
C LEU A 469 -11.15 6.47 15.49
N HIS A 470 -10.76 5.92 14.34
CA HIS A 470 -11.70 5.63 13.28
C HIS A 470 -12.59 4.46 13.71
N TRP A 471 -13.85 4.73 14.03
CA TRP A 471 -14.83 3.70 14.36
C TRP A 471 -16.15 3.98 13.63
N PRO A 472 -16.34 3.40 12.44
CA PRO A 472 -17.56 3.61 11.67
C PRO A 472 -18.70 2.77 12.26
N THR A 473 -19.34 3.28 13.33
CA THR A 473 -20.37 2.57 14.11
C THR A 473 -21.44 1.92 13.23
N GLU A 474 -21.92 2.65 12.22
CA GLU A 474 -22.98 2.20 11.29
C GLU A 474 -22.54 1.07 10.35
N ALA A 475 -21.25 0.79 10.24
CA ALA A 475 -20.75 -0.31 9.41
C ALA A 475 -20.78 -1.67 10.13
N PHE A 476 -20.85 -1.66 11.46
CA PHE A 476 -20.92 -2.86 12.29
C PHE A 476 -22.37 -3.32 12.45
N ASP A 477 -22.58 -4.64 12.54
CA ASP A 477 -23.89 -5.20 12.88
C ASP A 477 -24.25 -4.92 14.34
N GLU A 478 -23.23 -4.88 15.19
CA GLU A 478 -23.37 -4.71 16.63
C GLU A 478 -22.13 -3.99 17.17
N THR A 479 -22.36 -2.97 17.99
CA THR A 479 -21.33 -2.27 18.77
C THR A 479 -21.78 -2.17 20.20
N GLN A 480 -20.89 -2.46 21.15
CA GLN A 480 -21.12 -2.27 22.57
C GLN A 480 -19.88 -1.68 23.26
N GLU A 481 -20.11 -0.93 24.33
CA GLU A 481 -19.04 -0.39 25.18
C GLU A 481 -19.04 -1.13 26.52
N ASN A 482 -17.87 -1.65 26.93
CA ASN A 482 -17.68 -2.19 28.27
C ASN A 482 -16.48 -1.52 28.95
N GLY A 483 -16.77 -0.53 29.80
CA GLY A 483 -15.76 0.27 30.46
C GLY A 483 -14.88 1.00 29.45
N ARG A 484 -13.62 0.54 29.32
CA ARG A 484 -12.62 1.11 28.40
C ARG A 484 -12.57 0.42 27.04
N TRP A 485 -13.36 -0.63 26.84
CA TRP A 485 -13.41 -1.36 25.59
C TRP A 485 -14.58 -0.91 24.74
N ILE A 486 -14.32 -0.68 23.46
CA ILE A 486 -15.33 -0.60 22.40
C ILE A 486 -15.26 -1.91 21.65
N ILE A 487 -16.36 -2.65 21.57
CA ILE A 487 -16.42 -3.98 21.00
C ILE A 487 -17.37 -3.94 19.82
N GLY A 488 -16.94 -4.46 18.68
CA GLY A 488 -17.69 -4.46 17.43
C GLY A 488 -17.71 -5.84 16.78
N ARG A 489 -18.81 -6.12 16.09
CA ARG A 489 -18.96 -7.30 15.23
C ARG A 489 -19.51 -6.92 13.88
N LYS A 490 -18.99 -7.56 12.85
CA LYS A 490 -19.62 -7.65 11.53
C LYS A 490 -19.58 -9.09 11.07
N ASN A 491 -20.74 -9.65 10.72
CA ASN A 491 -20.93 -11.08 10.46
C ASN A 491 -20.30 -11.91 11.60
N ASP A 492 -19.33 -12.75 11.24
CA ASP A 492 -18.60 -13.66 12.13
C ASP A 492 -17.23 -13.13 12.54
N SER A 493 -16.97 -11.83 12.32
CA SER A 493 -15.68 -11.18 12.59
C SER A 493 -15.81 -10.13 13.68
N TYR A 494 -14.82 -10.09 14.58
CA TYR A 494 -14.89 -9.40 15.86
C TYR A 494 -13.66 -8.52 16.09
N ILE A 495 -13.88 -7.37 16.72
CA ILE A 495 -12.82 -6.47 17.17
C ILE A 495 -13.18 -5.86 18.51
N ALA A 496 -12.17 -5.67 19.35
CA ALA A 496 -12.25 -4.85 20.54
C ALA A 496 -11.12 -3.83 20.55
N VAL A 497 -11.44 -2.56 20.81
CA VAL A 497 -10.46 -1.48 20.97
C VAL A 497 -10.47 -1.00 22.40
N PHE A 498 -9.30 -1.07 23.06
CA PHE A 498 -9.08 -0.45 24.35
C PHE A 498 -8.70 1.01 24.17
N ARG A 499 -9.26 1.88 25.02
CA ARG A 499 -8.93 3.31 25.07
C ARG A 499 -8.57 3.74 26.49
N GLY A 500 -7.51 4.53 26.59
CA GLY A 500 -7.00 5.09 27.84
C GLY A 500 -7.95 6.09 28.50
N CYS A 501 -8.89 6.65 27.74
CA CYS A 501 -9.98 7.52 28.19
C CYS A 501 -11.34 6.97 27.72
N SER A 502 -12.44 7.55 28.21
CA SER A 502 -13.81 7.22 27.76
C SER A 502 -14.48 8.34 26.97
N GLY A 503 -13.73 9.38 26.59
CA GLY A 503 -14.22 10.59 25.96
C GLY A 503 -14.57 10.43 24.48
N LYS A 504 -15.16 11.50 23.94
CA LYS A 504 -15.32 11.75 22.51
C LYS A 504 -14.89 13.19 22.23
N ILE A 505 -14.27 13.43 21.08
CA ILE A 505 -13.92 14.76 20.58
C ILE A 505 -14.71 14.98 19.31
N ASN A 506 -15.57 16.01 19.29
CA ASN A 506 -16.45 16.31 18.16
C ASN A 506 -17.27 15.11 17.66
N GLY A 507 -17.70 14.23 18.58
CA GLY A 507 -18.50 13.05 18.29
C GLY A 507 -17.70 11.78 17.94
N GLU A 508 -16.40 11.91 17.68
CA GLU A 508 -15.49 10.79 17.42
C GLU A 508 -14.95 10.22 18.73
N TYR A 509 -14.78 8.90 18.82
CA TYR A 509 -14.06 8.31 19.96
C TYR A 509 -12.64 8.87 20.02
N GLY A 510 -12.31 9.53 21.11
CA GLY A 510 -11.07 10.29 21.17
C GLY A 510 -10.71 10.69 22.58
N CYS A 511 -9.41 10.89 22.75
CA CYS A 511 -8.80 11.26 24.01
C CYS A 511 -8.08 12.58 23.80
N GLU A 512 -8.47 13.58 24.59
CA GLU A 512 -7.79 14.87 24.63
C GLU A 512 -6.33 14.64 25.02
N GLY A 513 -5.44 15.51 24.54
CA GLY A 513 -4.01 15.55 24.80
C GLY A 513 -3.66 15.81 26.27
N ASN A 514 -4.18 15.01 27.21
CA ASN A 514 -3.97 15.20 28.63
C ASN A 514 -2.60 14.63 29.03
N ARG A 515 -1.58 15.51 29.02
CA ARG A 515 -0.17 15.19 29.31
C ARG A 515 0.51 14.26 28.27
N GLY A 516 -0.01 14.24 27.04
CA GLY A 516 0.58 13.55 25.89
C GLY A 516 0.56 12.02 25.90
N ARG A 517 0.27 11.33 27.01
CA ARG A 517 0.39 9.86 27.10
C ARG A 517 -0.96 9.15 27.00
N GLN A 518 -1.20 8.47 25.89
CA GLN A 518 -2.46 7.80 25.62
C GLN A 518 -2.26 6.35 25.19
N LEU A 519 -2.72 5.43 26.03
CA LEU A 519 -2.71 3.99 25.75
C LEU A 519 -3.96 3.60 24.95
N TRP A 520 -3.72 2.95 23.82
CA TRP A 520 -4.71 2.29 22.99
C TRP A 520 -4.33 0.82 22.81
N GLY A 521 -5.31 -0.02 22.50
CA GLY A 521 -5.06 -1.41 22.14
C GLY A 521 -6.13 -1.94 21.20
N ALA A 522 -5.80 -2.97 20.45
CA ALA A 522 -6.74 -3.66 19.57
C ALA A 522 -6.60 -5.17 19.78
N TYR A 523 -7.72 -5.87 19.84
CA TYR A 523 -7.78 -7.32 19.85
C TYR A 523 -8.77 -7.77 18.80
N VAL A 524 -8.37 -8.69 17.94
CA VAL A 524 -9.21 -9.14 16.81
C VAL A 524 -9.45 -10.64 16.87
N GLY A 525 -10.59 -11.07 16.34
CA GLY A 525 -10.99 -12.47 16.32
C GLY A 525 -12.15 -12.70 15.38
N ASN A 526 -12.57 -13.95 15.25
CA ASN A 526 -13.72 -14.36 14.46
C ASN A 526 -14.30 -15.67 15.00
N SER A 527 -15.35 -16.18 14.37
CA SER A 527 -16.01 -17.44 14.77
C SER A 527 -15.05 -18.63 14.78
N SER A 528 -14.04 -18.68 13.91
CA SER A 528 -13.06 -19.78 13.90
C SER A 528 -12.12 -19.77 15.12
N THR A 529 -11.85 -18.59 15.68
CA THR A 529 -10.94 -18.41 16.83
C THR A 529 -11.66 -18.38 18.17
N HIS A 530 -12.92 -17.94 18.21
CA HIS A 530 -13.68 -17.76 19.45
C HIS A 530 -15.00 -18.55 19.49
N GLY A 531 -15.36 -19.26 18.42
CA GLY A 531 -16.63 -19.97 18.27
C GLY A 531 -17.80 -19.05 17.95
N ASN A 532 -18.01 -18.00 18.76
CA ASN A 532 -19.07 -17.01 18.55
C ASN A 532 -18.71 -15.66 19.21
N TYR A 533 -19.53 -14.64 18.92
CA TYR A 533 -19.33 -13.29 19.44
C TYR A 533 -19.40 -13.19 20.97
N GLN A 534 -20.30 -13.94 21.61
CA GLN A 534 -20.42 -13.90 23.07
C GLN A 534 -19.16 -14.41 23.77
N ASN A 535 -18.52 -15.44 23.22
CA ASN A 535 -17.24 -15.92 23.72
C ASN A 535 -16.13 -14.87 23.56
N PHE A 536 -16.09 -14.18 22.42
CA PHE A 536 -15.16 -13.07 22.21
C PHE A 536 -15.38 -11.96 23.25
N VAL A 537 -16.63 -11.54 23.47
CA VAL A 537 -17.01 -10.59 24.52
C VAL A 537 -16.57 -11.08 25.91
N ASN A 538 -16.73 -12.36 26.22
CA ASN A 538 -16.27 -12.93 27.49
C ASN A 538 -14.75 -12.85 27.65
N SER A 539 -13.97 -13.07 26.59
CA SER A 539 -12.52 -12.88 26.61
C SER A 539 -12.14 -11.41 26.87
N ILE A 540 -12.88 -10.45 26.31
CA ILE A 540 -12.68 -9.01 26.59
C ILE A 540 -13.07 -8.65 28.03
N ASN A 541 -14.16 -9.21 28.55
CA ASN A 541 -14.61 -8.96 29.92
C ASN A 541 -13.60 -9.47 30.97
N ASN A 542 -12.85 -10.51 30.62
CA ASN A 542 -11.77 -11.07 31.45
C ASN A 542 -10.40 -10.43 31.17
N ALA A 543 -10.32 -9.47 30.24
CA ALA A 543 -9.08 -8.76 29.94
C ALA A 543 -8.62 -7.94 31.15
N SER A 544 -7.31 -7.84 31.31
CA SER A 544 -6.70 -6.98 32.32
C SER A 544 -5.74 -5.98 31.68
N TYR A 545 -5.66 -4.80 32.27
CA TYR A 545 -4.73 -3.77 31.85
C TYR A 545 -4.07 -3.14 33.08
N TYR A 546 -2.84 -2.69 32.90
CA TYR A 546 -2.07 -1.97 33.91
C TYR A 546 -1.25 -0.89 33.24
N ASN A 547 -1.18 0.29 33.85
CA ASN A 547 -0.17 1.26 33.50
C ASN A 547 0.32 2.02 34.75
N SER A 548 1.60 2.35 34.75
CA SER A 548 2.23 3.21 35.77
C SER A 548 3.31 4.07 35.13
N LEU A 549 3.50 5.27 35.67
CA LEU A 549 4.61 6.14 35.31
C LEU A 549 5.47 6.31 36.54
N ASP A 550 6.64 5.67 36.53
CA ASP A 550 7.52 5.58 37.67
C ASP A 550 8.80 6.39 37.40
N PHE A 551 9.23 7.19 38.38
CA PHE A 551 10.52 7.88 38.29
C PHE A 551 11.63 6.94 38.76
N HIS A 552 12.64 6.73 37.91
CA HIS A 552 13.78 5.86 38.19
C HIS A 552 15.04 6.68 38.47
N PHE A 553 15.47 6.68 39.74
CA PHE A 553 16.68 7.40 40.18
C PHE A 553 17.97 6.96 39.49
N SER A 554 18.06 5.71 39.00
CA SER A 554 19.27 5.19 38.36
C SER A 554 19.59 5.81 37.00
N CYS A 555 18.55 6.23 36.26
CA CYS A 555 18.67 6.92 34.96
C CYS A 555 18.25 8.38 35.04
N PHE A 556 17.70 8.81 36.17
CA PHE A 556 17.03 10.09 36.33
C PHE A 556 15.96 10.32 35.25
N CYS A 557 15.18 9.27 34.96
CA CYS A 557 14.21 9.22 33.86
C CYS A 557 12.86 8.67 34.33
N TYR A 558 11.78 9.04 33.65
CA TYR A 558 10.48 8.38 33.84
C TYR A 558 10.41 7.11 33.00
N ARG A 559 9.84 6.05 33.57
CA ARG A 559 9.50 4.83 32.84
C ARG A 559 8.00 4.62 32.86
N TYR A 560 7.43 4.46 31.68
CA TYR A 560 6.03 4.12 31.51
C TYR A 560 5.89 2.61 31.37
N HIS A 561 5.45 1.95 32.44
CA HIS A 561 5.11 0.53 32.41
C HIS A 561 3.69 0.38 31.91
N VAL A 562 3.50 -0.47 30.90
CA VAL A 562 2.19 -0.80 30.35
C VAL A 562 2.05 -2.29 30.21
N ARG A 563 0.85 -2.79 30.50
CA ARG A 563 0.47 -4.17 30.28
C ARG A 563 -0.95 -4.26 29.80
N ILE A 564 -1.20 -5.06 28.76
CA ILE A 564 -2.54 -5.49 28.34
C ILE A 564 -2.51 -7.01 28.22
N THR A 565 -3.50 -7.68 28.78
CA THR A 565 -3.68 -9.13 28.68
C THR A 565 -5.09 -9.43 28.24
N VAL A 566 -5.24 -10.17 27.15
CA VAL A 566 -6.52 -10.60 26.57
C VAL A 566 -6.39 -12.05 26.13
N ASP A 567 -7.27 -12.92 26.61
CA ASP A 567 -7.33 -14.32 26.15
C ASP A 567 -6.00 -15.08 26.22
N GLY A 568 -5.22 -14.87 27.29
CA GLY A 568 -3.89 -15.46 27.47
C GLY A 568 -2.76 -14.79 26.69
N ASN A 569 -3.05 -13.93 25.70
CA ASN A 569 -2.06 -13.05 25.07
C ASN A 569 -1.70 -11.90 26.01
N LYS A 570 -0.42 -11.51 26.04
CA LYS A 570 0.10 -10.52 26.99
C LYS A 570 1.19 -9.66 26.37
N ILE A 571 0.92 -8.36 26.25
CA ILE A 571 1.95 -7.35 26.01
C ILE A 571 2.28 -6.69 27.36
N ASP A 572 3.55 -6.67 27.75
CA ASP A 572 4.05 -6.16 29.04
C ASP A 572 5.41 -5.51 28.84
N HIS A 573 5.44 -4.18 28.85
CA HIS A 573 6.60 -3.43 28.35
C HIS A 573 6.87 -2.16 29.17
N TYR A 574 8.15 -1.81 29.31
CA TYR A 574 8.61 -0.57 29.92
C TYR A 574 9.16 0.36 28.85
N TRP A 575 8.55 1.53 28.71
CA TRP A 575 9.04 2.57 27.82
C TRP A 575 9.81 3.60 28.63
N ASN A 576 11.04 3.89 28.24
CA ASN A 576 11.77 5.03 28.78
C ASN A 576 11.30 6.31 28.08
N ASP A 577 11.27 7.40 28.84
CA ASP A 577 11.19 8.78 28.31
C ASP A 577 12.48 9.14 27.56
#